data_AF-A0A2V7GBA0-F1
#
_entry.id   AF-A0A2V7GBA0-F1
#
_cell.length_a   1.000
_cell.length_b   1.000
_cell.length_c   1.000
_cell.angle_alpha   90.00
_cell.angle_beta   90.00
_cell.angle_gamma   90.00
#
_symmetry.space_group_name_H-M   'P 1'
#
loop_
_entity.id
_entity.type
_entity.pdbx_description
1 polymer ?
#
loop_
_entity_poly.entity_id
_entity_poly.type
_entity_poly.pdbx_seq_one_letter_code
_entity_poly.pdbx_strand_id
1 'polypeptide(L)' 'MYGKSPAAFPRRIVCLAAEHVEICYALGAGERVVGVPGTARRPPEAREKPKVGGFTTFRADRILDLAPDLVLAFSDL' A
#
# COMPACT_ATOMS: atom_id res chain seq x y z
N MET A 1 -0.62 25.40 5.93
CA MET A 1 -1.17 24.06 5.62
C MET A 1 -0.85 23.75 4.16
N TYR A 2 0.29 23.10 3.89
CA TYR A 2 0.62 22.69 2.53
C TYR A 2 -0.43 21.68 2.02
N GLY A 3 -0.96 21.92 0.81
CA GLY A 3 -1.50 20.83 -0.01
C GLY A 3 -3.00 20.58 0.00
N LYS A 4 -3.87 21.59 0.17
CA LYS A 4 -5.29 21.42 -0.20
C LYS A 4 -5.45 21.52 -1.72
N SER A 5 -4.92 20.54 -2.44
CA SER A 5 -5.44 20.24 -3.77
C SER A 5 -6.84 19.63 -3.58
N PRO A 6 -7.85 19.97 -4.40
CA PRO A 6 -9.17 19.35 -4.35
C PRO A 6 -9.17 17.88 -4.81
N ALA A 7 -7.99 17.29 -5.05
CA ALA A 7 -7.85 15.87 -5.31
C ALA A 7 -8.46 15.08 -4.15
N ALA A 8 -9.48 14.28 -4.45
CA ALA A 8 -10.08 13.38 -3.50
C ALA A 8 -8.98 12.54 -2.83
N PHE A 9 -9.06 12.35 -1.52
CA PHE A 9 -8.09 11.51 -0.80
C PHE A 9 -8.00 10.12 -1.45
N PRO A 10 -6.78 9.56 -1.58
CA PRO A 10 -6.57 8.23 -2.14
C PRO A 10 -7.49 7.17 -1.52
N ARG A 11 -8.04 6.30 -2.36
CA ARG A 11 -8.99 5.24 -2.03
C ARG A 11 -8.46 3.84 -2.35
N ARG A 12 -7.44 3.73 -3.19
CA ARG A 12 -6.87 2.45 -3.64
C ARG A 12 -5.34 2.52 -3.51
N ILE A 13 -4.88 2.19 -2.31
CA ILE A 13 -3.49 2.30 -1.90
C ILE A 13 -2.79 0.95 -2.07
N VAL A 14 -1.67 0.95 -2.76
CA VAL A 14 -0.73 -0.18 -2.75
C VAL A 14 0.47 0.17 -1.88
N CYS A 15 0.76 -0.69 -0.91
CA CYS A 15 1.94 -0.55 -0.06
C CYS A 15 3.06 -1.46 -0.56
N LEU A 16 4.29 -0.93 -0.62
CA LEU A 16 5.49 -1.69 -0.98
C LEU A 16 6.38 -2.01 0.25
N ALA A 17 6.01 -1.55 1.44
CA ALA A 17 6.71 -1.85 2.69
C ALA A 17 5.72 -2.32 3.77
N ALA A 18 6.16 -3.17 4.68
CA ALA A 18 5.30 -3.67 5.75
C ALA A 18 4.90 -2.52 6.70
N GLU A 19 5.80 -1.57 6.92
CA GLU A 19 5.61 -0.37 7.72
C GLU A 19 4.46 0.48 7.17
N HIS A 20 4.36 0.65 5.85
CA HIS A 20 3.27 1.38 5.21
C HIS A 20 1.91 0.71 5.45
N VAL A 21 1.87 -0.63 5.41
CA VAL A 21 0.66 -1.39 5.74
C VAL A 21 0.27 -1.12 7.20
N GLU A 22 1.20 -1.28 8.13
CA GLU A 22 0.94 -1.07 9.56
C GLU A 22 0.45 0.35 9.85
N ILE A 23 1.07 1.36 9.24
CA ILE A 23 0.67 2.78 9.35
C ILE A 23 -0.75 3.00 8.79
N CYS A 24 -1.05 2.49 7.59
CA CYS A 24 -2.39 2.65 7.00
C CYS A 24 -3.47 2.03 7.89
N TYR A 25 -3.24 0.86 8.48
CA TYR A 25 -4.19 0.24 9.39
C TYR A 25 -4.30 1.00 10.72
N ALA A 26 -3.20 1.46 11.30
CA ALA A 26 -3.21 2.26 12.53
C ALA A 26 -3.98 3.58 12.37
N LEU A 27 -3.98 4.15 11.17
CA LEU A 27 -4.72 5.37 10.83
C LEU A 27 -6.19 5.12 10.40
N GLY A 28 -6.69 3.88 10.49
CA GLY A 28 -8.04 3.52 10.06
C GLY A 28 -8.25 3.53 8.53
N ALA A 29 -7.18 3.50 7.75
CA ALA A 29 -7.19 3.48 6.30
C ALA A 29 -6.97 2.07 5.70
N GLY A 30 -6.96 1.02 6.52
CA GLY A 30 -6.72 -0.37 6.08
C GLY A 30 -7.65 -0.86 4.96
N GLU A 31 -8.91 -0.42 4.96
CA GLU A 31 -9.88 -0.72 3.89
C GLU A 31 -9.47 -0.17 2.51
N ARG A 32 -8.67 0.90 2.49
CA ARG A 32 -8.16 1.51 1.26
C ARG A 32 -6.93 0.77 0.72
N VAL A 33 -6.34 -0.13 1.51
CA VAL A 33 -5.18 -0.93 1.08
C VAL A 33 -5.67 -2.07 0.18
N VAL A 34 -5.27 -2.02 -1.08
CA VAL A 34 -5.66 -2.99 -2.13
C VAL A 34 -4.53 -3.95 -2.51
N GLY A 35 -3.29 -3.64 -2.14
CA GLY A 35 -2.13 -4.50 -2.37
C GLY A 35 -1.04 -4.30 -1.33
N VAL A 36 -0.37 -5.40 -0.97
CA VAL A 36 0.63 -5.44 0.11
C VAL A 36 1.92 -6.15 -0.35
N PRO A 37 3.08 -5.88 0.27
CA PRO A 37 4.26 -6.69 0.03
C PRO A 37 4.08 -8.06 0.70
N GLY A 38 4.78 -9.07 0.20
CA GLY A 38 4.81 -10.42 0.78
C GLY A 38 5.45 -10.47 2.17
N THR A 39 6.09 -9.38 2.61
CA THR A 39 6.63 -9.18 3.96
C THR A 39 5.59 -8.66 4.96
N ALA A 40 4.41 -8.21 4.52
CA ALA A 40 3.37 -7.76 5.42
C ALA A 40 2.90 -8.90 6.34
N ARG A 41 2.98 -8.68 7.65
CA ARG A 41 2.61 -9.67 8.68
C ARG A 41 1.57 -9.15 9.67
N ARG A 42 1.45 -7.83 9.81
CA ARG A 42 0.57 -7.15 10.75
C ARG A 42 -0.20 -6.03 10.04
N PRO A 43 -1.46 -5.78 10.45
CA PRO A 43 -2.26 -6.68 11.28
C PRO A 43 -2.62 -7.99 10.51
N PRO A 44 -3.09 -9.07 11.17
CA PRO A 44 -3.31 -10.37 10.53
C PRO A 44 -4.18 -10.32 9.26
N GLU A 45 -5.21 -9.47 9.25
CA GLU A 45 -6.13 -9.25 8.13
C GLU A 45 -5.45 -8.67 6.88
N ALA A 46 -4.32 -7.97 7.03
CA ALA A 46 -3.56 -7.48 5.87
C ALA A 46 -2.98 -8.62 5.03
N ARG A 47 -2.85 -9.84 5.60
CA ARG A 47 -2.36 -11.02 4.89
C ARG A 47 -3.35 -11.55 3.85
N GLU A 48 -4.63 -11.17 3.95
CA GLU A 48 -5.65 -11.56 2.99
C GLU A 48 -5.56 -10.74 1.69
N LYS A 49 -4.92 -9.56 1.75
CA LYS A 49 -4.75 -8.69 0.59
C LYS A 49 -3.87 -9.33 -0.49
N PRO A 50 -4.08 -8.96 -1.77
CA PRO A 50 -3.20 -9.34 -2.88
C PRO A 50 -1.74 -8.97 -2.62
N LYS A 51 -0.82 -9.89 -2.92
CA LYS A 51 0.62 -9.66 -2.81
C LYS A 51 1.15 -9.13 -4.14
N VAL A 52 1.82 -7.98 -4.09
CA VAL A 52 2.32 -7.29 -5.29
C VAL A 52 3.85 -7.40 -5.47
N GLY A 53 4.54 -8.00 -4.50
CA GLY A 53 5.99 -8.17 -4.56
C GLY A 53 6.60 -8.68 -3.26
N GLY A 54 7.92 -8.88 -3.26
CA GLY A 54 8.75 -9.15 -2.09
C GLY A 54 9.43 -7.88 -1.57
N PHE A 55 10.56 -8.02 -0.87
CA PHE A 55 11.33 -6.88 -0.37
C PHE A 55 12.05 -6.12 -1.50
N THR A 56 12.65 -6.84 -2.44
CA THR A 56 13.40 -6.26 -3.59
C THR A 56 12.73 -6.51 -4.94
N THR A 57 11.60 -7.22 -4.97
CA THR A 57 11.00 -7.75 -6.19
C THR A 57 9.53 -7.35 -6.30
N PHE A 58 9.28 -6.14 -6.82
CA PHE A 58 7.93 -5.66 -7.11
C PHE A 58 7.54 -5.95 -8.55
N ARG A 59 6.27 -6.33 -8.73
CA ARG A 59 5.69 -6.73 -10.01
C ARG A 59 4.76 -5.64 -10.50
N ALA A 60 5.24 -4.79 -11.41
CA ALA A 60 4.50 -3.62 -11.89
C ALA A 60 3.16 -4.00 -12.55
N ASP A 61 3.13 -5.11 -13.28
CA ASP A 61 1.92 -5.75 -13.82
C ASP A 61 0.86 -5.97 -12.71
N ARG A 62 1.26 -6.63 -11.62
CA ARG A 62 0.38 -6.93 -10.48
C ARG A 62 -0.10 -5.67 -9.75
N ILE A 63 0.72 -4.63 -9.71
CA ILE A 63 0.35 -3.35 -9.08
C ILE A 63 -0.70 -2.66 -9.95
N LEU A 64 -0.50 -2.60 -11.26
CA LEU A 64 -1.41 -1.94 -12.20
C LEU A 64 -2.78 -2.64 -12.28
N ASP A 65 -2.81 -3.98 -12.21
CA ASP A 65 -4.06 -4.77 -12.19
C ASP A 65 -4.97 -4.40 -11.01
N LEU A 66 -4.41 -3.88 -9.91
CA LEU A 66 -5.17 -3.43 -8.76
C LEU A 66 -5.74 -2.02 -8.92
N ALA A 67 -5.46 -1.33 -10.04
CA ALA A 67 -5.87 0.04 -10.32
C ALA A 67 -5.68 0.99 -9.11
N PRO A 68 -4.45 1.12 -8.55
CA PRO A 68 -4.21 2.02 -7.44
C PRO A 68 -4.27 3.48 -7.87
N ASP A 69 -4.69 4.34 -6.96
CA ASP A 69 -4.59 5.80 -7.08
C ASP A 69 -3.44 6.39 -6.26
N LEU A 70 -2.79 5.56 -5.43
CA LEU A 70 -1.58 5.88 -4.68
C LEU A 70 -0.72 4.62 -4.49
N VAL A 71 0.59 4.74 -4.68
CA VAL A 71 1.58 3.72 -4.32
C VAL A 71 2.53 4.29 -3.27
N LEU A 72 2.61 3.63 -2.11
CA LEU A 72 3.54 3.97 -1.04
C LEU A 72 4.79 3.10 -1.15
N ALA A 73 5.85 3.69 -1.70
CA ALA A 73 7.16 3.07 -1.87
C ALA A 73 8.11 3.42 -0.72
N PHE A 74 9.14 2.61 -0.52
CA PHE A 74 10.29 2.94 0.33
C PHE A 74 11.56 2.96 -0.52
N SER A 75 12.54 3.78 -0.16
CA SER A 75 13.90 3.74 -0.71
C SER A 75 14.87 3.74 0.46
N ASP A 76 15.74 2.75 0.53
CA ASP A 76 16.93 2.72 1.39
C ASP A 76 18.24 2.90 0.60
N LEU A 77 18.12 3.12 -0.73
CA LEU A 77 19.15 3.68 -1.61
C LEU A 77 19.04 5.21 -1.68
#